data_AF-A0A2X3CSC7-F1
#
_entry.id   AF-A0A2X3CSC7-F1
#
_cell.length_a   1.000
_cell.length_b   1.000
_cell.length_c   1.000
_cell.angle_alpha   90.00
_cell.angle_beta   90.00
_cell.angle_gamma   90.00
#
_symmetry.space_group_name_H-M   'P 1'
#
loop_
_entity.id
_entity.type
_entity.pdbx_description
1 polymer ?
#
loop_
_entity_poly.entity_id
_entity_poly.type
_entity_poly.pdbx_seq_one_letter_code
_entity_poly.pdbx_strand_id
1 'polypeptide(L)'
;MKVKCASRLFIMAHLDTYAPQSDKDVENNLGGLTLQGIDDNAMGLGVLLELAEHLKNVPTRYGIRFIATSGEEEGRLGAQKPAAAV
;
A
#
# COMPACT_ATOMS: atom_id res chain seq x y z
N MET A 1 18.24 17.02 23.71
CA MET A 1 17.55 17.95 22.80
C MET A 1 16.97 17.12 21.64
N LYS A 2 15.64 16.95 21.54
CA LYS A 2 15.02 16.22 20.41
C LYS A 2 14.83 17.20 19.26
N VAL A 3 15.61 17.07 18.19
CA VAL A 3 15.41 17.86 16.97
C VAL A 3 14.10 17.40 16.32
N LYS A 4 13.08 18.27 16.30
CA LYS A 4 11.91 18.07 15.44
C LYS A 4 12.36 18.28 13.99
N CYS A 5 12.59 17.20 13.25
CA CYS A 5 12.79 17.27 11.81
C CYS A 5 11.42 17.50 11.14
N ALA A 6 11.26 18.62 10.44
CA ALA A 6 9.98 19.07 9.87
C ALA A 6 9.55 18.31 8.60
N SER A 7 10.45 17.53 7.99
CA SER A 7 10.18 16.79 6.74
C SER A 7 9.95 15.31 7.02
N ARG A 8 8.85 14.78 6.48
CA ARG A 8 8.51 13.36 6.48
C ARG A 8 8.56 12.81 5.06
N LEU A 9 9.12 11.62 4.91
CA LEU A 9 9.02 10.83 3.69
C LEU A 9 7.90 9.81 3.88
N PHE A 10 7.02 9.70 2.89
CA PHE A 10 5.99 8.66 2.84
C PHE A 10 6.37 7.66 1.75
N ILE A 11 6.38 6.38 2.11
CA ILE A 11 6.53 5.26 1.18
C ILE A 11 5.23 4.50 1.25
N MET A 12 4.57 4.32 0.09
CA MET A 12 3.21 3.83 0.03
C MET A 12 3.08 2.71 -1.00
N ALA A 13 2.21 1.75 -0.69
CA ALA A 13 1.68 0.74 -1.60
C ALA A 13 0.20 0.52 -1.26
N HIS A 14 -0.63 0.14 -2.23
CA HIS A 14 -1.97 -0.38 -1.89
C HIS A 14 -1.88 -1.84 -1.48
N LEU A 15 -2.91 -2.32 -0.78
CA LEU A 15 -2.99 -3.63 -0.13
C LEU A 15 -4.17 -4.46 -0.66
N ASP A 16 -5.19 -3.80 -1.18
CA ASP A 16 -6.37 -4.43 -1.77
C ASP A 16 -6.08 -5.00 -3.16
N THR A 17 -6.85 -6.04 -3.50
CA THR A 17 -6.89 -6.67 -4.82
C THR A 17 -8.30 -6.58 -5.33
N TYR A 18 -8.46 -6.40 -6.64
CA TYR A 18 -9.77 -6.28 -7.27
C TYR A 18 -10.73 -7.42 -6.89
N ALA A 19 -11.84 -7.06 -6.24
CA ALA A 19 -12.97 -7.96 -6.00
C ALA A 19 -13.98 -7.83 -7.14
N PRO A 20 -14.39 -8.93 -7.80
CA PRO A 20 -15.33 -8.88 -8.91
C PRO A 20 -16.66 -8.30 -8.46
N GLN A 21 -17.22 -7.37 -9.25
CA GLN A 21 -18.45 -6.65 -8.94
C GLN A 21 -19.66 -7.22 -9.69
N SER A 22 -19.43 -8.15 -10.63
CA SER A 22 -20.46 -8.76 -11.46
C SER A 22 -20.06 -10.16 -11.95
N ASP A 23 -21.04 -10.94 -12.40
CA ASP A 23 -20.79 -12.24 -13.06
C ASP A 23 -19.89 -12.09 -14.28
N LYS A 24 -20.03 -10.97 -15.01
CA LYS A 24 -19.17 -10.64 -16.14
C LYS A 24 -17.70 -10.46 -15.73
N ASP A 25 -17.42 -9.91 -14.56
CA ASP A 25 -16.05 -9.77 -14.08
C ASP A 25 -15.44 -11.14 -13.77
N VAL A 26 -16.22 -12.02 -13.15
CA VAL A 26 -15.83 -13.41 -12.90
C VAL A 26 -15.55 -14.16 -14.21
N GLU A 27 -16.43 -14.02 -15.21
CA GLU A 27 -16.26 -14.61 -16.55
C GLU A 27 -15.01 -14.08 -17.27
N ASN A 28 -14.60 -12.85 -16.98
CA ASN A 28 -13.36 -12.24 -17.49
C ASN A 28 -12.14 -12.49 -16.59
N ASN A 29 -12.24 -13.42 -15.63
CA ASN A 29 -11.16 -13.81 -14.73
C ASN A 29 -10.67 -12.67 -13.81
N LEU A 30 -11.50 -11.67 -13.54
CA LEU A 30 -11.19 -10.59 -12.61
C LEU A 30 -11.48 -11.02 -11.17
N GLY A 31 -10.47 -10.89 -10.32
CA GLY A 31 -10.45 -11.33 -8.92
C GLY A 31 -10.40 -12.85 -8.71
N GLY A 32 -10.60 -13.28 -7.46
CA GLY A 32 -10.57 -14.71 -7.10
C GLY A 32 -9.24 -15.39 -7.46
N LEU A 33 -9.25 -16.72 -7.64
CA LEU A 33 -8.04 -17.51 -7.92
C LEU A 33 -7.33 -17.13 -9.24
N THR A 34 -8.01 -16.41 -10.13
CA THR A 34 -7.47 -16.05 -11.45
C THR A 34 -6.76 -14.70 -11.46
N LEU A 35 -7.06 -13.83 -10.49
CA LEU A 35 -6.36 -12.56 -10.26
C LEU A 35 -6.14 -12.40 -8.76
N GLN A 36 -5.01 -12.96 -8.29
CA GLN A 36 -4.65 -13.04 -6.87
C GLN A 36 -3.92 -11.80 -6.35
N GLY A 37 -3.67 -10.82 -7.22
CA GLY A 37 -2.97 -9.57 -6.88
C GLY A 37 -1.51 -9.75 -6.49
N ILE A 38 -0.78 -10.64 -7.18
CA ILE A 38 0.64 -10.91 -6.92
C ILE A 38 1.51 -9.71 -7.29
N ASP A 39 1.33 -9.19 -8.51
CA ASP A 39 2.02 -7.98 -8.99
C ASP A 39 1.28 -6.74 -8.49
N ASP A 40 -0.02 -6.69 -8.79
CA ASP A 40 -0.97 -5.65 -8.39
C ASP A 40 -1.84 -6.15 -7.21
N ASN A 41 -1.36 -6.13 -5.96
CA ASN A 41 -0.34 -5.24 -5.40
C ASN A 41 0.80 -5.91 -4.63
N ALA A 42 0.71 -7.21 -4.32
CA ALA A 42 1.47 -7.82 -3.21
C ALA A 42 2.99 -7.62 -3.33
N MET A 43 3.52 -7.49 -4.54
CA MET A 43 4.89 -7.09 -4.81
C MET A 43 5.26 -5.77 -4.13
N GLY A 44 4.47 -4.71 -4.35
CA GLY A 44 4.69 -3.38 -3.78
C GLY A 44 4.61 -3.40 -2.25
N LEU A 45 3.64 -4.14 -1.70
CA LEU A 45 3.52 -4.35 -0.26
C LEU A 45 4.74 -5.09 0.31
N GLY A 46 5.22 -6.13 -0.37
CA GLY A 46 6.40 -6.90 0.01
C GLY A 46 7.65 -6.01 0.09
N VAL A 47 7.89 -5.20 -0.93
CA VAL A 47 9.00 -4.22 -0.93
C VAL A 47 8.84 -3.19 0.18
N LEU A 48 7.62 -2.70 0.45
CA LEU A 48 7.34 -1.77 1.53
C LEU A 48 7.69 -2.36 2.91
N LEU A 49 7.31 -3.62 3.16
CA LEU A 49 7.60 -4.33 4.41
C LEU A 49 9.10 -4.59 4.57
N GLU A 50 9.78 -5.00 3.50
CA GLU A 50 11.23 -5.23 3.52
C GLU A 50 12.00 -3.93 3.82
N LEU A 51 11.63 -2.83 3.16
CA LEU A 51 12.21 -1.52 3.44
C LEU A 51 11.96 -1.09 4.90
N ALA A 52 10.76 -1.33 5.44
CA ALA A 52 10.42 -1.00 6.82
C ALA A 52 11.28 -1.81 7.81
N GLU A 53 11.43 -3.11 7.58
CA GLU A 53 12.25 -4.00 8.42
C GLU A 53 13.73 -3.58 8.41
N HIS A 54 14.27 -3.27 7.23
CA HIS A 54 15.66 -2.84 7.08
C HIS A 54 15.94 -1.45 7.66
N LEU A 55 14.97 -0.52 7.60
CA LEU A 55 15.17 0.86 8.02
C LEU A 55 14.78 1.14 9.48
N LYS A 56 14.12 0.20 10.18
CA LYS A 56 13.61 0.45 11.56
C LYS A 56 14.67 0.89 12.56
N ASN A 57 15.93 0.47 12.35
CA ASN A 57 17.07 0.77 13.22
C ASN A 57 18.13 1.67 12.55
N VAL A 58 17.87 2.15 11.33
CA VAL A 58 18.80 3.00 10.59
C VAL A 58 18.51 4.47 10.91
N PRO A 59 19.47 5.24 11.43
CA PRO A 59 19.28 6.67 11.65
C PRO A 59 19.04 7.39 10.33
N THR A 60 17.86 8.02 10.19
CA THR A 60 17.48 8.75 8.99
C THR A 60 17.42 10.25 9.26
N ARG A 61 17.74 11.06 8.25
CA ARG A 61 17.57 12.52 8.32
C ARG A 61 16.09 12.90 8.45
N TYR A 62 15.20 12.13 7.83
CA TYR A 62 13.76 12.37 7.77
C TYR A 62 13.00 11.31 8.55
N GLY A 63 11.86 11.67 9.14
CA GLY A 63 10.93 10.66 9.64
C GLY A 63 10.28 9.93 8.46
N ILE A 64 10.47 8.62 8.35
CA ILE A 64 9.85 7.81 7.30
C ILE A 64 8.54 7.23 7.83
N ARG A 65 7.46 7.33 7.07
CA ARG A 65 6.21 6.59 7.32
C ARG A 65 5.97 5.64 6.16
N PHE A 66 5.72 4.38 6.49
CA PHE A 66 5.24 3.36 5.57
C PHE A 66 3.73 3.29 5.68
N ILE A 67 3.00 3.32 4.57
CA ILE A 67 1.53 3.29 4.53
C ILE A 67 1.08 2.23 3.53
N ALA A 68 0.33 1.25 4.01
CA ALA A 68 -0.43 0.33 3.16
C ALA A 68 -1.86 0.87 3.04
N THR A 69 -2.32 1.22 1.84
CA THR A 69 -3.66 1.76 1.60
C THR A 69 -4.62 0.69 1.13
N SER A 70 -5.90 0.79 1.47
CA SER A 70 -6.98 -0.03 0.90
C SER A 70 -7.92 0.86 0.08
N GLY A 71 -8.64 0.34 -0.90
CA GLY A 71 -9.59 1.11 -1.69
C GLY A 71 -9.02 1.61 -3.02
N GLU A 72 -7.87 1.11 -3.46
CA GLU A 72 -7.25 1.53 -4.72
C GLU A 72 -8.05 0.97 -5.91
N GLU A 73 -8.40 -0.31 -5.82
CA GLU A 73 -9.08 -1.07 -6.86
C GLU A 73 -10.56 -0.66 -6.97
N GLU A 74 -11.13 -0.09 -5.90
CA GLU A 74 -12.47 0.50 -5.87
C GLU A 74 -12.49 2.00 -6.25
N GLY A 75 -11.51 2.46 -7.03
CA GLY A 75 -11.49 3.82 -7.58
C GLY A 75 -10.57 4.79 -6.83
N ARG A 76 -9.43 4.31 -6.36
CA ARG A 76 -8.33 5.11 -5.76
C ARG A 76 -8.72 5.82 -4.47
N LEU A 77 -9.68 5.29 -3.74
CA LEU A 77 -10.20 5.86 -2.50
C LEU A 77 -9.13 5.90 -1.40
N GLY A 78 -8.29 4.87 -1.31
CA GLY A 78 -7.20 4.78 -0.34
C GLY A 78 -6.15 5.87 -0.47
N ALA A 79 -5.77 6.19 -1.71
CA ALA A 79 -4.76 7.20 -2.02
C ALA A 79 -5.28 8.65 -1.84
N GLN A 80 -6.60 8.87 -1.97
CA GLN A 80 -7.20 10.20 -1.83
C GLN A 80 -7.30 10.66 -0.37
N LYS A 81 -7.35 9.73 0.59
CA LYS A 81 -7.46 10.03 2.02
C LYS A 81 -6.49 9.19 2.88
N PRO A 82 -5.17 9.36 2.69
CA PRO A 82 -4.17 8.53 3.39
C PRO A 82 -4.18 8.70 4.91
N ALA A 83 -4.76 9.79 5.43
CA ALA A 83 -4.80 10.10 6.87
C ALA A 83 -5.91 9.36 7.66
N ALA A 84 -6.83 8.66 7.00
CA ALA A 84 -7.87 7.87 7.67
C ALA A 84 -7.50 6.40 7.88
N ALA A 85 -6.40 5.94 7.26
CA ALA A 85 -5.88 4.59 7.34
C ALA A 85 -4.69 4.51 8.31
N VAL A 86 -4.88 4.94 9.56
CA VAL A 86 -3.95 4.69 10.68
C VAL A 86 -4.71 4.62 11.99
#